data_AF-A0A840W322-F1
#
_entry.id   AF-A0A840W322-F1
#
_cell.length_a   1.000
_cell.length_b   1.000
_cell.length_c   1.000
_cell.angle_alpha   90.00
_cell.angle_beta   90.00
_cell.angle_gamma   90.00
#
_symmetry.space_group_name_H-M   'P 1'
#
loop_
_entity.id
_entity.type
_entity.pdbx_description
1 polymer ?
#
loop_
_entity_poly.entity_id
_entity_poly.type
_entity_poly.pdbx_seq_one_letter_code
_entity_poly.pdbx_strand_id
1 'polypeptide(L)'
;MASSTAACISSEAYTEVVQVIQGGEPDEDGMPLAGLISPFASTLRNQRCACTCAPLPYGFWEMLDRLNPYGYKSDIWLRVLIADAKAPPLPEGATLIDTRRVTYQIA
;
A
#
# COMPACT_ATOMS: atom_id res chain seq x y z
N MET A 1 20.32 -31.96 32.23
CA MET A 1 20.32 -30.62 31.61
C MET A 1 19.84 -30.78 30.17
N ALA A 2 18.60 -30.44 29.88
CA ALA A 2 18.09 -30.40 28.50
C ALA A 2 17.99 -28.92 28.12
N SER A 3 19.02 -28.40 27.47
CA SER A 3 18.98 -27.05 26.90
C SER A 3 18.25 -27.17 25.56
N SER A 4 16.94 -26.95 25.59
CA SER A 4 16.12 -26.84 24.38
C SER A 4 16.53 -25.55 23.67
N THR A 5 17.46 -25.64 22.73
CA THR A 5 17.72 -24.57 21.76
C THR A 5 16.48 -24.49 20.87
N ALA A 6 15.54 -23.63 21.25
CA ALA A 6 14.50 -23.18 20.35
C ALA A 6 15.20 -22.63 19.11
N ALA A 7 15.03 -23.32 17.99
CA ALA A 7 15.51 -22.84 16.71
C ALA A 7 14.88 -21.47 16.49
N CYS A 8 15.71 -20.43 16.41
CA CYS A 8 15.28 -19.12 15.93
C CYS A 8 14.75 -19.33 14.52
N ILE A 9 13.43 -19.34 14.37
CA ILE A 9 12.78 -19.33 13.06
C ILE A 9 13.32 -18.08 12.37
N SER A 10 14.11 -18.27 11.32
CA SER A 10 14.57 -17.18 10.47
C SER A 10 13.35 -16.62 9.77
N SER A 11 12.69 -15.63 10.39
CA SER A 11 11.59 -14.90 9.77
C SER A 11 12.14 -14.20 8.53
N GLU A 12 11.73 -14.64 7.35
CA GLU A 12 12.08 -13.97 6.11
C GLU A 12 11.36 -12.62 6.08
N ALA A 13 12.13 -11.54 6.13
CA ALA A 13 11.60 -10.19 6.01
C ALA A 13 11.58 -9.81 4.53
N TYR A 14 10.42 -9.41 4.02
CA TYR A 14 10.29 -8.91 2.66
C TYR A 14 9.96 -7.41 2.68
N THR A 15 10.50 -6.65 1.72
CA THR A 15 10.30 -5.19 1.66
C THR A 15 9.71 -4.80 0.32
N GLU A 16 8.74 -3.89 0.36
CA GLU A 16 8.14 -3.25 -0.79
C GLU A 16 8.36 -1.74 -0.74
N VAL A 17 8.36 -1.12 -1.90
CA VAL A 17 8.26 0.33 -2.08
C VAL A 17 6.84 0.62 -2.54
N VAL A 18 6.11 1.38 -1.72
CA VAL A 18 4.75 1.78 -2.01
C VAL A 18 4.76 3.26 -2.37
N GLN A 19 4.27 3.56 -3.56
CA GLN A 19 4.15 4.91 -4.11
C GLN A 19 2.70 5.36 -4.05
N VAL A 20 2.48 6.60 -3.62
CA VAL A 20 1.19 7.29 -3.71
C VAL A 20 1.27 8.22 -4.90
N ILE A 21 0.42 8.00 -5.88
CA ILE A 21 0.46 8.70 -7.16
C ILE A 21 -0.89 9.39 -7.40
N GLN A 22 -0.85 10.57 -7.99
CA GLN A 22 -2.02 11.34 -8.38
C GLN A 22 -1.98 11.68 -9.86
N GLY A 23 -3.13 11.52 -10.52
CA GLY A 23 -3.27 11.78 -11.94
C GLY A 23 -2.63 10.68 -12.78
N GLY A 24 -2.72 10.86 -14.10
CA GLY A 24 -2.42 9.80 -15.07
C GLY A 24 -3.34 8.59 -14.92
N GLU A 25 -3.25 7.67 -15.88
CA GLU A 25 -3.92 6.37 -15.76
C GLU A 25 -3.03 5.43 -14.91
N PRO A 26 -3.61 4.69 -13.95
CA PRO A 26 -2.88 3.64 -13.24
C PRO A 26 -2.29 2.63 -14.21
N ASP A 27 -1.05 2.22 -13.97
CA ASP A 27 -0.37 1.20 -14.77
C ASP A 27 -0.71 -0.22 -14.28
N GLU A 28 0.01 -1.22 -14.79
CA GLU A 28 -0.25 -2.64 -14.48
C GLU A 28 -0.10 -2.97 -12.98
N ASP A 29 0.79 -2.26 -12.28
CA ASP A 29 1.00 -2.38 -10.83
C ASP A 29 0.15 -1.38 -10.02
N GLY A 30 -0.68 -0.58 -10.72
CA GLY A 30 -1.48 0.50 -10.18
C GLY A 30 -2.80 0.04 -9.60
N MET A 31 -3.11 0.49 -8.38
CA MET A 31 -4.33 0.17 -7.64
C MET A 31 -5.13 1.44 -7.39
N PRO A 32 -6.21 1.69 -8.14
CA PRO A 32 -7.05 2.87 -7.93
C PRO A 32 -7.76 2.80 -6.58
N LEU A 33 -7.80 3.94 -5.87
CA LEU A 33 -8.49 4.04 -4.58
C LEU A 33 -9.91 4.62 -4.68
N ALA A 34 -10.24 5.24 -5.81
CA ALA A 34 -11.55 5.83 -6.05
C ALA A 34 -12.68 4.81 -5.88
N GLY A 35 -13.72 5.16 -5.12
CA GLY A 35 -14.89 4.31 -4.87
C GLY A 35 -14.68 3.19 -3.84
N LEU A 36 -13.46 3.01 -3.32
CA LEU A 36 -13.21 2.19 -2.14
C LEU A 36 -13.66 2.92 -0.87
N ILE A 37 -13.61 2.24 0.27
CA ILE A 37 -13.82 2.88 1.58
C ILE A 37 -12.53 2.93 2.38
N SER A 38 -12.41 4.00 3.16
CA SER A 38 -11.33 4.15 4.14
C SER A 38 -11.26 2.94 5.08
N PRO A 39 -10.05 2.46 5.42
CA PRO A 39 -9.87 1.46 6.48
C PRO A 39 -10.40 1.90 7.85
N PHE A 40 -10.58 3.21 8.06
CA PHE A 40 -11.11 3.78 9.30
C PHE A 40 -12.62 4.04 9.24
N ALA A 41 -13.26 3.83 8.09
CA ALA A 41 -14.70 4.01 7.95
C ALA A 41 -15.48 2.80 8.47
N SER A 42 -16.64 3.05 9.09
CA SER A 42 -17.56 1.98 9.48
C SER A 42 -18.09 1.24 8.24
N THR A 43 -17.97 -0.08 8.21
CA THR A 43 -18.29 -0.96 7.07
C THR A 43 -19.80 -1.21 6.86
N LEU A 44 -20.66 -0.24 7.21
CA LEU A 44 -22.12 -0.34 6.98
C LEU A 44 -22.51 -0.31 5.50
N ARG A 45 -21.55 -0.09 4.59
CA ARG A 45 -21.73 -0.16 3.14
C ARG A 45 -21.04 -1.41 2.62
N ASN A 46 -21.70 -2.15 1.71
CA ASN A 46 -21.14 -3.29 0.97
C ASN A 46 -20.04 -2.88 -0.04
N GLN A 47 -19.16 -1.95 0.35
CA GLN A 47 -18.08 -1.43 -0.47
C GLN A 47 -16.75 -2.07 -0.03
N ARG A 48 -15.85 -2.25 -0.99
CA ARG A 48 -14.53 -2.84 -0.74
C ARG A 48 -13.64 -1.85 0.02
N CYS A 49 -13.02 -2.30 1.10
CA CYS A 49 -12.05 -1.51 1.85
C CYS A 49 -10.75 -1.33 1.06
N ALA A 50 -10.17 -0.13 1.09
CA ALA A 50 -8.87 0.14 0.51
C ALA A 50 -7.73 -0.71 1.11
N CYS A 51 -7.89 -1.12 2.37
CA CYS A 51 -6.99 -2.05 3.05
C CYS A 51 -6.86 -3.42 2.38
N THR A 52 -7.78 -3.76 1.46
CA THR A 52 -7.69 -5.01 0.67
C THR A 52 -6.81 -4.88 -0.58
N CYS A 53 -6.28 -3.69 -0.88
CA CYS A 53 -5.37 -3.46 -1.99
C CYS A 53 -3.92 -3.81 -1.62
N ALA A 54 -3.47 -3.38 -0.44
CA ALA A 54 -2.12 -3.63 0.04
C ALA A 54 -2.09 -3.67 1.58
N PRO A 55 -1.22 -4.50 2.19
CA PRO A 55 -1.13 -4.62 3.65
C PRO A 55 -0.38 -3.45 4.31
N LEU A 56 -0.80 -2.20 4.13
CA LEU A 56 -0.01 -1.04 4.62
C LEU A 56 -0.12 -0.82 6.14
N PRO A 57 0.94 -0.27 6.79
CA PRO A 57 0.89 0.13 8.20
C PRO A 57 -0.18 1.19 8.47
N TYR A 58 -0.72 1.19 9.70
CA TYR A 58 -1.75 2.14 10.15
C TYR A 58 -1.43 3.61 9.80
N GLY A 59 -0.23 4.07 10.14
CA GLY A 59 0.17 5.47 9.91
C GLY A 59 0.33 5.83 8.43
N PHE A 60 0.41 4.83 7.53
CA PHE A 60 0.33 5.07 6.10
C PHE A 60 -1.12 5.32 5.68
N TRP A 61 -2.04 4.45 6.10
CA TRP A 61 -3.47 4.66 5.84
C TRP A 61 -3.97 6.01 6.36
N GLU A 62 -3.53 6.43 7.56
CA GLU A 62 -3.90 7.74 8.11
C GLU A 62 -3.44 8.91 7.22
N MET A 63 -2.25 8.80 6.61
CA MET A 63 -1.76 9.81 5.67
C MET A 63 -2.58 9.81 4.38
N LEU A 64 -2.90 8.62 3.83
CA LEU A 64 -3.72 8.48 2.64
C LEU A 64 -5.10 9.10 2.84
N ASP A 65 -5.77 8.84 3.97
CA ASP A 65 -7.09 9.39 4.28
C ASP A 65 -7.14 10.92 4.21
N ARG A 66 -6.04 11.61 4.59
CA ARG A 66 -5.94 13.08 4.53
C ARG A 66 -5.95 13.62 3.09
N LEU A 67 -5.64 12.79 2.10
CA LEU A 67 -5.69 13.13 0.68
C LEU A 67 -7.09 12.93 0.07
N ASN A 68 -8.05 12.39 0.83
CA ASN A 68 -9.38 12.01 0.36
C ASN A 68 -9.38 11.14 -0.93
N PRO A 69 -8.64 10.01 -0.95
CA PRO A 69 -8.40 9.23 -2.16
C PRO A 69 -9.60 8.38 -2.60
N TYR A 70 -10.64 8.30 -1.77
CA TYR A 70 -11.77 7.39 -1.94
C TYR A 70 -12.95 7.99 -2.70
N GLY A 71 -12.92 9.30 -2.97
CA GLY A 71 -13.95 9.97 -3.74
C GLY A 71 -14.07 9.36 -5.15
N TYR A 72 -15.29 9.27 -5.69
CA TYR A 72 -15.54 8.71 -7.03
C TYR A 72 -14.79 9.40 -8.18
N LYS A 73 -14.35 10.65 -7.97
CA LYS A 73 -13.55 11.43 -8.92
C LYS A 73 -12.09 11.56 -8.50
N SER A 74 -11.67 10.83 -7.46
CA SER A 74 -10.27 10.84 -7.06
C SER A 74 -9.43 10.20 -8.15
N ASP A 75 -8.31 10.83 -8.43
CA ASP A 75 -7.26 10.37 -9.34
C ASP A 75 -6.07 9.82 -8.56
N ILE A 76 -6.26 9.48 -7.27
CA ILE A 76 -5.23 8.93 -6.41
C ILE A 76 -5.24 7.41 -6.49
N TRP A 77 -4.06 6.84 -6.69
CA TRP A 77 -3.84 5.41 -6.78
C TRP A 77 -2.51 5.03 -6.13
N LEU A 78 -2.40 3.76 -5.77
CA LEU A 78 -1.18 3.20 -5.17
C LEU A 78 -0.43 2.38 -6.20
N ARG A 79 0.89 2.43 -6.15
CA ARG A 79 1.75 1.46 -6.86
C ARG A 79 2.62 0.75 -5.86
N VAL A 80 2.65 -0.58 -5.89
CA VAL A 80 3.46 -1.40 -4.97
C VAL A 80 4.54 -2.10 -5.77
N LEU A 81 5.79 -1.87 -5.41
CA LEU A 81 6.96 -2.35 -6.14
C LEU A 81 7.87 -3.15 -5.20
N ILE A 82 8.60 -4.11 -5.76
CA ILE A 82 9.64 -4.83 -5.02
C ILE A 82 10.79 -3.85 -4.72
N ALA A 83 11.27 -3.84 -3.47
CA ALA A 83 12.12 -2.77 -2.95
C ALA A 83 13.48 -2.55 -3.65
N ASP A 84 13.98 -3.58 -4.32
CA ASP A 84 15.27 -3.57 -5.02
C ASP A 84 15.10 -3.62 -6.56
N ALA A 85 13.85 -3.66 -7.04
CA ALA A 85 13.56 -3.55 -8.46
C ALA A 85 13.62 -2.07 -8.88
N LYS A 86 14.11 -1.83 -10.10
CA LYS A 86 14.06 -0.49 -10.68
C LYS A 86 12.61 -0.13 -10.95
N ALA A 87 12.10 0.91 -10.28
CA ALA A 87 10.75 1.40 -10.51
C ALA A 87 10.56 1.84 -11.97
N PRO A 88 9.45 1.47 -12.62
CA PRO A 88 9.10 2.02 -13.92
C PRO A 88 8.88 3.54 -13.81
N PRO A 89 9.08 4.30 -14.90
CA PRO A 89 8.76 5.72 -14.90
C PRO A 89 7.29 5.96 -14.55
N LEU A 90 6.98 7.16 -14.07
CA LEU A 90 5.58 7.55 -13.86
C LEU A 90 4.87 7.66 -15.22
N PRO A 91 3.58 7.29 -15.31
CA PRO A 91 2.79 7.49 -16.50
C PRO A 91 2.66 8.99 -16.84
N GLU A 92 2.26 9.29 -18.07
CA GLU A 92 2.00 10.67 -18.48
C GLU A 92 0.89 11.30 -17.64
N GLY A 93 1.11 12.54 -17.19
CA GLY A 93 0.16 13.27 -16.34
C GLY A 93 0.11 12.82 -14.88
N ALA A 94 0.91 11.81 -14.50
CA ALA A 94 1.00 11.35 -13.11
C ALA A 94 2.05 12.13 -12.31
N THR A 95 1.73 12.39 -11.05
CA THR A 95 2.62 13.04 -10.07
C THR A 95 2.77 12.13 -8.85
N LEU A 96 4.02 11.92 -8.43
CA LEU A 96 4.32 11.18 -7.21
C LEU A 96 4.10 12.08 -5.99
N ILE A 97 3.15 11.72 -5.13
CA ILE A 97 2.86 12.44 -3.88
C ILE A 97 3.81 11.99 -2.77
N ASP A 98 3.91 10.68 -2.53
CA ASP A 98 4.73 10.11 -1.46
C ASP A 98 5.30 8.75 -1.89
N THR A 99 6.39 8.35 -1.25
CA THR A 99 6.97 7.01 -1.41
C THR A 99 7.46 6.51 -0.07
N ARG A 100 7.04 5.31 0.31
CA ARG A 100 7.49 4.69 1.55
C ARG A 100 7.96 3.28 1.32
N ARG A 101 9.00 2.90 2.05
CA ARG A 101 9.44 1.50 2.15
C ARG A 101 8.66 0.84 3.29
N VAL A 102 8.03 -0.28 3.00
CA VAL A 102 7.28 -1.08 3.96
C VAL A 102 7.95 -2.45 4.04
N THR A 103 8.39 -2.83 5.24
CA THR A 103 8.99 -4.14 5.51
C THR A 103 8.02 -4.98 6.33
N TYR A 104 7.80 -6.20 5.88
CA TYR A 104 6.93 -7.17 6.51
C TYR A 104 7.78 -8.32 7.05
N GLN A 105 7.43 -8.78 8.24
CA GLN A 105 8.00 -10.00 8.79
C GLN A 105 6.96 -11.11 8.64
N ILE A 106 7.32 -12.16 7.91
CA ILE A 106 6.52 -13.37 7.84
C ILE A 106 6.94 -14.23 9.04
N ALA A 107 5.99 -14.48 9.94
CA ALA A 107 6.16 -15.31 11.13
C ALA A 107 5.79 -16.77 10.87
#